data_AF-A0A8X7RRU8-F1
#
_entry.id   AF-A0A8X7RRU8-F1
#
_cell.length_a   1.000
_cell.length_b   1.000
_cell.length_c   1.000
_cell.angle_alpha   90.00
_cell.angle_beta   90.00
_cell.angle_gamma   90.00
#
_symmetry.space_group_name_H-M   'P 1'
#
loop_
_entity.id
_entity.type
_entity.pdbx_description
1 polymer ?
#
loop_
_entity_poly.entity_id
_entity_poly.type
_entity_poly.pdbx_seq_one_letter_code
_entity_poly.pdbx_strand_id
1 'polypeptide(L)'
;MASPQDDYIVFPDETNQSPETIPPLAVSTQHENAENSSLSYNAVPGAASPSSFKNLDLGYFSDHPLNTLEDHTALMEMCLKENNPEAHYIEGLKEYFHFGNTAKGLFHLRSSADGDYANATYMYGLLMLSRGNLKEGKRYMATLGWRDNKQQVDRCWRRIRRSLRHFDISMKKRYVRNMLLLKPSKRCHVNDLDTRCKRCFRYKQVLKFIDFI
;
A
#
# COMPACT_ATOMS: atom_id res chain seq x y z
N MET A 1 31.29 -31.27 -25.12
CA MET A 1 30.32 -31.26 -24.01
C MET A 1 31.00 -30.59 -22.83
N ALA A 2 30.54 -29.41 -22.43
CA ALA A 2 30.96 -28.74 -21.20
C ALA A 2 29.79 -27.88 -20.71
N SER A 3 29.37 -28.14 -19.47
CA SER A 3 28.32 -27.45 -18.74
C SER A 3 28.83 -26.11 -18.23
N PRO A 4 28.05 -25.02 -18.23
CA PRO A 4 28.39 -23.83 -17.46
C PRO A 4 27.88 -23.99 -16.03
N GLN A 5 28.77 -23.77 -15.07
CA GLN A 5 28.51 -23.70 -13.63
C GLN A 5 27.68 -22.46 -13.28
N ASP A 6 26.73 -22.63 -12.37
CA ASP A 6 25.92 -21.56 -11.79
C ASP A 6 26.77 -20.68 -10.86
N ASP A 7 27.12 -19.48 -11.32
CA ASP A 7 27.64 -18.40 -10.46
C ASP A 7 26.47 -17.77 -9.69
N TYR A 8 26.23 -18.29 -8.48
CA TYR A 8 25.41 -17.60 -7.49
C TYR A 8 26.12 -16.34 -7.03
N ILE A 9 25.67 -15.19 -7.49
CA ILE A 9 26.15 -13.92 -6.95
C ILE A 9 25.48 -13.67 -5.59
N VAL A 10 26.25 -13.85 -4.52
CA VAL A 10 25.96 -13.38 -3.17
C VAL A 10 26.31 -11.89 -3.12
N PHE A 11 25.37 -11.05 -2.71
CA PHE A 11 25.60 -9.62 -2.45
C PHE A 11 25.28 -9.29 -0.98
N PRO A 12 26.06 -8.38 -0.36
CA PRO A 12 26.12 -8.22 1.09
C PRO A 12 24.88 -7.58 1.71
N ASP A 13 24.65 -7.94 2.97
CA ASP A 13 23.67 -7.39 3.89
C ASP A 13 24.10 -5.98 4.32
N GLU A 14 23.34 -4.95 3.94
CA GLU A 14 23.53 -3.60 4.48
C GLU A 14 22.73 -3.45 5.79
N THR A 15 23.24 -4.10 6.84
CA THR A 15 22.99 -3.73 8.22
C THR A 15 24.26 -3.10 8.78
N ASN A 16 24.33 -1.77 8.85
CA ASN A 16 25.13 -1.04 9.84
C ASN A 16 24.99 0.49 9.68
N GLN A 17 24.12 1.07 10.51
CA GLN A 17 24.37 2.39 11.08
C GLN A 17 24.01 2.32 12.56
N SER A 18 25.04 2.31 13.40
CA SER A 18 24.95 2.37 14.86
C SER A 18 24.93 3.85 15.31
N PRO A 19 24.47 4.15 16.53
CA PRO A 19 23.88 5.42 16.91
C PRO A 19 24.92 6.43 17.42
N GLU A 20 24.78 7.69 17.02
CA GLU A 20 25.45 8.79 17.72
C GLU A 20 24.61 9.23 18.93
N THR A 21 25.23 9.16 20.10
CA THR A 21 24.74 9.63 21.40
C THR A 21 25.37 10.98 21.72
N ILE A 22 24.68 11.88 22.45
CA ILE A 22 25.17 12.92 23.41
C ILE A 22 24.07 14.01 23.60
N PRO A 23 23.79 14.61 24.80
CA PRO A 23 23.48 14.09 26.14
C PRO A 23 22.18 14.81 26.71
N PRO A 24 21.84 14.75 28.02
CA PRO A 24 20.50 15.14 28.51
C PRO A 24 20.41 16.60 28.98
N LEU A 25 19.22 17.20 28.90
CA LEU A 25 18.85 18.41 29.65
C LEU A 25 17.60 18.14 30.48
N ALA A 26 17.76 18.37 31.78
CA ALA A 26 16.80 18.08 32.83
C ALA A 26 15.73 19.17 32.96
N VAL A 27 14.50 18.69 33.21
CA VAL A 27 13.46 19.19 34.12
C VAL A 27 13.20 20.69 34.19
N SER A 28 12.00 21.08 33.76
CA SER A 28 11.18 22.03 34.53
C SER A 28 9.75 21.52 34.60
N THR A 29 9.35 21.11 35.80
CA THR A 29 8.00 20.79 36.23
C THR A 29 7.12 22.04 36.23
N GLN A 30 5.99 22.01 35.54
CA GLN A 30 4.77 22.69 35.99
C GLN A 30 3.56 21.80 35.76
N HIS A 31 2.83 21.60 36.85
CA HIS A 31 1.61 20.84 37.00
C HIS A 31 0.42 21.51 36.31
N GLU A 32 -0.61 20.70 36.06
CA GLU A 32 -2.03 21.07 35.96
C GLU A 32 -2.49 21.78 34.68
N ASN A 33 -3.16 21.03 33.78
CA ASN A 33 -4.61 20.89 33.88
C ASN A 33 -5.14 19.82 32.92
N ALA A 34 -5.93 18.93 33.50
CA ALA A 34 -6.79 18.01 32.80
C ALA A 34 -7.91 18.79 32.12
N GLU A 35 -8.12 18.56 30.83
CA GLU A 35 -9.46 18.73 30.25
C GLU A 35 -9.59 17.84 29.00
N ASN A 36 -10.34 16.77 29.20
CA ASN A 36 -11.03 15.94 28.22
C ASN A 36 -11.35 16.69 26.92
N SER A 37 -10.65 16.36 25.83
CA SER A 37 -11.22 16.47 24.49
C SER A 37 -11.76 15.11 24.07
N SER A 38 -12.77 14.64 24.79
CA SER A 38 -13.67 13.62 24.28
C SER A 38 -14.47 14.28 23.16
N LEU A 39 -14.09 14.03 21.90
CA LEU A 39 -14.93 14.33 20.76
C LEU A 39 -16.26 13.57 20.92
N SER A 40 -17.26 14.31 21.41
CA SER A 40 -18.65 13.89 21.51
C SER A 40 -19.18 13.63 20.11
N TYR A 41 -19.26 12.36 19.72
CA TYR A 41 -20.16 11.97 18.65
C TYR A 41 -21.58 12.18 19.18
N ASN A 42 -22.18 13.34 18.90
CA ASN A 42 -23.58 13.58 19.20
C ASN A 42 -24.42 12.54 18.46
N ALA A 43 -24.87 11.53 19.20
CA ALA A 43 -25.79 10.53 18.70
C ALA A 43 -27.13 11.21 18.40
N VAL A 44 -27.51 11.25 17.13
CA VAL A 44 -28.88 11.56 16.71
C VAL A 44 -29.79 10.49 17.30
N PRO A 45 -30.83 10.82 18.08
CA PRO A 45 -31.75 9.83 18.64
C PRO A 45 -32.48 9.13 17.50
N GLY A 46 -32.15 7.86 17.24
CA GLY A 46 -32.71 7.05 16.16
C GLY A 46 -31.69 6.52 15.14
N ALA A 47 -30.41 6.91 15.23
CA ALA A 47 -29.35 6.30 14.43
C ALA A 47 -28.92 4.96 15.04
N ALA A 48 -28.74 3.95 14.18
CA ALA A 48 -28.19 2.65 14.55
C ALA A 48 -26.94 2.79 15.43
N SER A 49 -26.73 1.81 16.32
CA SER A 49 -25.56 1.68 17.21
C SER A 49 -24.27 2.25 16.60
N PRO A 50 -23.39 2.89 17.39
CA PRO A 50 -22.18 3.51 16.85
C PRO A 50 -21.46 2.51 15.95
N SER A 51 -21.26 2.89 14.70
CA SER A 51 -20.55 2.09 13.71
C SER A 51 -19.23 1.67 14.35
N SER A 52 -19.05 0.37 14.61
CA SER A 52 -17.78 -0.13 15.15
C SER A 52 -16.65 0.40 14.26
N PHE A 53 -15.57 0.95 14.81
CA PHE A 53 -14.47 1.51 14.00
C PHE A 53 -13.92 0.53 12.96
N LYS A 54 -14.04 -0.78 13.22
CA LYS A 54 -13.80 -1.88 12.27
C LYS A 54 -14.50 -1.72 10.91
N ASN A 55 -15.74 -1.24 10.91
CA ASN A 55 -16.62 -1.15 9.75
C ASN A 55 -16.90 0.30 9.33
N LEU A 56 -16.21 1.28 9.94
CA LEU A 56 -16.36 2.67 9.58
C LEU A 56 -15.89 2.90 8.14
N ASP A 57 -16.72 3.56 7.33
CA ASP A 57 -16.37 3.94 5.96
C ASP A 57 -15.37 5.10 5.97
N LEU A 58 -14.20 4.87 5.39
CA LEU A 58 -13.12 5.84 5.26
C LEU A 58 -12.89 6.23 3.80
N GLY A 59 -13.89 6.04 2.92
CA GLY A 59 -13.75 6.18 1.47
C GLY A 59 -13.17 7.53 1.02
N TYR A 60 -13.52 8.64 1.70
CA TYR A 60 -12.93 9.95 1.46
C TYR A 60 -11.41 9.95 1.73
N PHE A 61 -10.99 9.42 2.88
CA PHE A 61 -9.57 9.32 3.25
C PHE A 61 -8.83 8.28 2.41
N SER A 62 -9.50 7.21 1.97
CA SER A 62 -8.93 6.24 1.03
C SER A 62 -8.59 6.90 -0.32
N ASP A 63 -9.39 7.85 -0.79
CA ASP A 63 -9.09 8.65 -1.98
C ASP A 63 -8.09 9.80 -1.69
N HIS A 64 -7.99 10.26 -0.44
CA HIS A 64 -7.11 11.36 0.00
C HIS A 64 -6.30 11.02 1.27
N PRO A 65 -5.33 10.08 1.21
CA PRO A 65 -4.69 9.54 2.42
C PRO A 65 -3.94 10.59 3.25
N LEU A 66 -3.35 11.59 2.59
CA LEU A 66 -2.56 12.63 3.25
C LEU A 66 -3.41 13.57 4.12
N ASN A 67 -4.73 13.61 3.93
CA ASN A 67 -5.64 14.38 4.78
C ASN A 67 -5.79 13.79 6.20
N THR A 68 -5.11 12.66 6.48
CA THR A 68 -5.07 12.01 7.81
C THR A 68 -3.73 12.22 8.53
N LEU A 69 -2.83 13.07 8.02
CA LEU A 69 -1.52 13.29 8.61
C LEU A 69 -1.57 14.09 9.92
N GLU A 70 -2.43 15.10 9.98
CA GLU A 70 -2.52 16.04 11.11
C GLU A 70 -3.90 15.93 11.76
N ASP A 71 -4.93 16.26 11.00
CA ASP A 71 -6.31 16.06 11.41
C ASP A 71 -6.68 14.57 11.29
N HIS A 72 -7.48 14.05 12.23
CA HIS A 72 -8.01 12.68 12.23
C HIS A 72 -7.05 11.56 12.67
N THR A 73 -5.90 11.87 13.28
CA THR A 73 -4.98 10.86 13.86
C THR A 73 -5.69 9.94 14.87
N ALA A 74 -6.42 10.51 15.83
CA ALA A 74 -7.16 9.73 16.83
C ALA A 74 -8.21 8.79 16.20
N LEU A 75 -8.92 9.25 15.16
CA LEU A 75 -9.86 8.43 14.40
C LEU A 75 -9.15 7.25 13.74
N MET A 76 -8.02 7.52 13.07
CA MET A 76 -7.23 6.50 12.41
C MET A 76 -6.66 5.47 13.39
N GLU A 77 -6.18 5.90 14.56
CA GLU A 77 -5.71 5.01 15.62
C GLU A 77 -6.80 4.04 16.09
N MET A 78 -8.02 4.55 16.32
CA MET A 78 -9.16 3.71 16.70
C MET A 78 -9.52 2.70 15.60
N CYS A 79 -9.56 3.14 14.34
CA CYS A 79 -9.83 2.28 13.20
C CYS A 79 -8.74 1.20 12.99
N LEU A 80 -7.46 1.56 13.14
CA LEU A 80 -6.34 0.63 13.06
C LEU A 80 -6.38 -0.41 14.18
N LYS A 81 -6.69 0.01 15.42
CA LYS A 81 -6.82 -0.89 16.58
C LYS A 81 -7.93 -1.94 16.38
N GLU A 82 -9.01 -1.55 15.70
CA GLU A 82 -10.13 -2.43 15.36
C GLU A 82 -9.92 -3.21 14.04
N ASN A 83 -8.71 -3.16 13.46
CA ASN A 83 -8.35 -3.80 12.18
C ASN A 83 -9.27 -3.39 11.00
N ASN A 84 -9.64 -2.12 10.91
CA ASN A 84 -10.38 -1.59 9.76
C ASN A 84 -9.51 -1.71 8.48
N PRO A 85 -9.96 -2.44 7.44
CA PRO A 85 -9.17 -2.63 6.23
C PRO A 85 -8.86 -1.33 5.49
N GLU A 86 -9.78 -0.37 5.43
CA GLU A 86 -9.52 0.94 4.79
C GLU A 86 -8.48 1.74 5.56
N ALA A 87 -8.52 1.71 6.89
CA ALA A 87 -7.54 2.40 7.72
C ALA A 87 -6.12 1.84 7.49
N HIS A 88 -6.00 0.51 7.43
CA HIS A 88 -4.74 -0.14 7.05
C HIS A 88 -4.32 0.21 5.62
N TYR A 89 -5.24 0.38 4.68
CA TYR A 89 -4.88 0.82 3.32
C TYR A 89 -4.29 2.24 3.34
N ILE A 90 -4.97 3.19 3.97
CA ILE A 90 -4.55 4.59 4.10
C ILE A 90 -3.17 4.69 4.75
N GLU A 91 -3.00 4.04 5.90
CA GLU A 91 -1.74 4.04 6.65
C GLU A 91 -0.62 3.36 5.85
N GLY A 92 -0.94 2.27 5.15
CA GLY A 92 -0.01 1.58 4.28
C GLY A 92 0.53 2.45 3.15
N LEU A 93 -0.32 3.31 2.55
CA LEU A 93 0.10 4.27 1.54
C LEU A 93 0.98 5.38 2.11
N LYS A 94 0.59 5.97 3.25
CA LYS A 94 1.38 7.01 3.94
C LYS A 94 2.78 6.50 4.27
N GLU A 95 2.86 5.37 4.96
CA GLU A 95 4.13 4.77 5.37
C GLU A 95 5.00 4.39 4.18
N TYR A 96 4.42 3.80 3.13
CA TYR A 96 5.21 3.35 1.98
C TYR A 96 5.69 4.50 1.09
N PHE A 97 4.82 5.47 0.79
CA PHE A 97 5.06 6.50 -0.23
C PHE A 97 5.44 7.87 0.33
N HIS A 98 4.90 8.27 1.47
CA HIS A 98 5.19 9.58 2.06
C HIS A 98 6.37 9.52 3.04
N PHE A 99 6.33 8.59 4.00
CA PHE A 99 7.40 8.46 5.01
C PHE A 99 8.58 7.60 4.54
N GLY A 100 8.43 6.82 3.48
CA GLY A 100 9.49 5.93 2.97
C GLY A 100 9.72 4.67 3.82
N ASN A 101 8.94 4.47 4.89
CA ASN A 101 8.93 3.33 5.79
C ASN A 101 8.35 2.08 5.11
N THR A 102 9.17 1.50 4.24
CA THR A 102 8.78 0.41 3.34
C THR A 102 8.21 -0.80 4.09
N ALA A 103 8.83 -1.23 5.20
CA ALA A 103 8.39 -2.42 5.93
C ALA A 103 7.01 -2.22 6.57
N LYS A 104 6.82 -1.10 7.27
CA LYS A 104 5.55 -0.73 7.91
C LYS A 104 4.44 -0.53 6.87
N GLY A 105 4.74 0.18 5.77
CA GLY A 105 3.78 0.38 4.69
C GLY A 105 3.30 -0.93 4.06
N LEU A 106 4.23 -1.87 3.81
CA LEU A 106 3.87 -3.20 3.29
C LEU A 106 3.09 -4.04 4.31
N PHE A 107 3.40 -3.94 5.60
CA PHE A 107 2.64 -4.60 6.66
C PHE A 107 1.17 -4.16 6.62
N HIS A 108 0.91 -2.84 6.67
CA HIS A 108 -0.46 -2.33 6.65
C HIS A 108 -1.19 -2.65 5.34
N LEU A 109 -0.54 -2.50 4.17
CA LEU A 109 -1.17 -2.88 2.89
C LEU A 109 -1.52 -4.36 2.83
N ARG A 110 -0.70 -5.23 3.42
CA ARG A 110 -1.02 -6.66 3.54
C ARG A 110 -2.19 -6.90 4.46
N SER A 111 -2.20 -6.30 5.66
CA SER A 111 -3.32 -6.44 6.62
C SER A 111 -4.65 -5.99 6.00
N SER A 112 -4.64 -4.90 5.23
CA SER A 112 -5.81 -4.43 4.48
C SER A 112 -6.26 -5.41 3.40
N ALA A 113 -5.30 -5.98 2.64
CA ALA A 113 -5.59 -6.97 1.61
C ALA A 113 -6.14 -8.29 2.20
N ASP A 114 -5.59 -8.72 3.33
CA ASP A 114 -6.04 -9.91 4.07
C ASP A 114 -7.42 -9.66 4.74
N GLY A 115 -7.80 -8.39 4.96
CA GLY A 115 -9.14 -7.94 5.35
C GLY A 115 -10.10 -7.70 4.17
N ASP A 116 -9.85 -8.32 3.02
CA ASP A 116 -10.68 -8.28 1.80
C ASP A 116 -10.87 -6.89 1.16
N TYR A 117 -10.00 -5.92 1.45
CA TYR A 117 -10.06 -4.62 0.77
C TYR A 117 -9.43 -4.68 -0.63
N ALA A 118 -10.27 -4.71 -1.66
CA ALA A 118 -9.84 -4.94 -3.05
C ALA A 118 -8.77 -3.95 -3.55
N ASN A 119 -8.82 -2.67 -3.16
CA ASN A 119 -7.80 -1.70 -3.55
C ASN A 119 -6.44 -2.02 -2.93
N ALA A 120 -6.41 -2.45 -1.66
CA ALA A 120 -5.18 -2.89 -1.03
C ALA A 120 -4.67 -4.20 -1.64
N THR A 121 -5.54 -5.16 -1.94
CA THR A 121 -5.16 -6.40 -2.63
C THR A 121 -4.48 -6.11 -3.97
N TYR A 122 -5.03 -5.18 -4.76
CA TYR A 122 -4.40 -4.74 -5.99
C TYR A 122 -3.06 -4.05 -5.71
N MET A 123 -3.04 -3.08 -4.80
CA MET A 123 -1.86 -2.25 -4.56
C MET A 123 -0.69 -3.06 -3.97
N TYR A 124 -0.98 -3.91 -2.99
CA TYR A 124 -0.01 -4.82 -2.40
C TYR A 124 0.52 -5.81 -3.42
N GLY A 125 -0.36 -6.44 -4.20
CA GLY A 125 0.02 -7.35 -5.29
C GLY A 125 0.91 -6.67 -6.33
N LEU A 126 0.57 -5.45 -6.73
CA LEU A 126 1.32 -4.61 -7.64
C LEU A 126 2.72 -4.27 -7.08
N LEU A 127 2.81 -3.85 -5.82
CA LEU A 127 4.10 -3.56 -5.18
C LEU A 127 4.98 -4.81 -5.04
N MET A 128 4.39 -5.97 -4.71
CA MET A 128 5.14 -7.23 -4.65
C MET A 128 5.74 -7.61 -6.01
N LEU A 129 4.97 -7.46 -7.09
CA LEU A 129 5.47 -7.65 -8.45
C LEU A 129 6.61 -6.68 -8.78
N SER A 130 6.42 -5.38 -8.51
CA SER A 130 7.42 -4.33 -8.78
C SER A 130 8.70 -4.50 -7.97
N ARG A 131 8.60 -5.09 -6.77
CA ARG A 131 9.75 -5.34 -5.88
C ARG A 131 10.45 -6.68 -6.14
N GLY A 132 9.91 -7.53 -7.01
CA GLY A 132 10.53 -8.80 -7.42
C GLY A 132 10.04 -10.03 -6.64
N ASN A 133 9.12 -9.85 -5.69
CA ASN A 133 8.43 -10.98 -5.06
C ASN A 133 7.28 -11.45 -5.97
N LEU A 134 7.67 -12.09 -7.08
CA LEU A 134 6.74 -12.46 -8.15
C LEU A 134 5.73 -13.50 -7.69
N LYS A 135 6.11 -14.42 -6.81
CA LYS A 135 5.23 -15.47 -6.30
C LYS A 135 4.08 -14.86 -5.51
N GLU A 136 4.40 -13.98 -4.56
CA GLU A 136 3.40 -13.34 -3.71
C GLU A 136 2.54 -12.33 -4.49
N GLY A 137 3.17 -11.51 -5.34
CA GLY A 137 2.44 -10.57 -6.19
C GLY A 137 1.45 -11.29 -7.12
N LYS A 138 1.85 -12.42 -7.71
CA LYS A 138 0.94 -13.24 -8.54
C LYS A 138 -0.23 -13.82 -7.73
N ARG A 139 -0.01 -14.16 -6.45
CA ARG A 139 -1.01 -14.70 -5.53
C ARG A 139 -2.09 -13.66 -5.22
N TYR A 140 -1.71 -12.48 -4.70
CA TYR A 140 -2.67 -11.41 -4.40
C TYR A 140 -3.38 -10.89 -5.65
N MET A 141 -2.67 -10.76 -6.77
CA MET A 141 -3.35 -10.35 -8.01
C MET A 141 -4.39 -11.38 -8.46
N ALA A 142 -4.23 -12.68 -8.15
CA ALA A 142 -5.20 -13.71 -8.52
C ALA A 142 -6.49 -13.67 -7.70
N THR A 143 -6.45 -13.22 -6.44
CA THR A 143 -7.64 -13.14 -5.57
C THR A 143 -8.65 -12.09 -6.04
N LEU A 144 -8.22 -11.12 -6.85
CA LEU A 144 -9.10 -10.14 -7.50
C LEU A 144 -9.97 -10.71 -8.64
N GLY A 145 -9.90 -12.02 -8.93
CA GLY A 145 -10.74 -12.63 -9.96
C GLY A 145 -10.57 -12.04 -11.36
N TRP A 146 -9.44 -11.39 -11.66
CA TRP A 146 -9.22 -10.61 -12.90
C TRP A 146 -9.39 -11.40 -14.20
N ARG A 147 -9.31 -12.74 -14.13
CA ARG A 147 -9.53 -13.61 -15.28
C ARG A 147 -10.98 -13.56 -15.75
N ASP A 148 -11.89 -13.37 -14.80
CA ASP A 148 -13.33 -13.40 -14.99
C ASP A 148 -13.91 -11.98 -14.94
N ASN A 149 -13.37 -11.11 -14.08
CA ASN A 149 -13.81 -9.73 -13.92
C ASN A 149 -12.68 -8.70 -14.12
N LYS A 150 -12.39 -8.37 -15.38
CA LYS A 150 -11.40 -7.33 -15.71
C LYS A 150 -11.81 -5.93 -15.23
N GLN A 151 -13.11 -5.66 -15.10
CA GLN A 151 -13.64 -4.36 -14.69
C GLN A 151 -13.34 -4.06 -13.21
N GLN A 152 -13.32 -5.08 -12.34
CA GLN A 152 -12.94 -4.92 -10.94
C GLN A 152 -11.54 -4.34 -10.82
N VAL A 153 -10.59 -4.89 -11.58
CA VAL A 153 -9.21 -4.39 -11.64
C VAL A 153 -9.15 -2.95 -12.14
N ASP A 154 -9.92 -2.61 -13.17
CA ASP A 154 -9.97 -1.23 -13.67
C ASP A 154 -10.56 -0.25 -12.66
N ARG A 155 -11.54 -0.68 -11.87
CA ARG A 155 -12.08 0.10 -10.74
C ARG A 155 -11.01 0.32 -9.67
N CYS A 156 -10.29 -0.73 -9.26
CA CYS A 156 -9.20 -0.62 -8.30
C CYS A 156 -8.12 0.35 -8.80
N TRP A 157 -7.70 0.21 -10.06
CA TRP A 157 -6.69 1.10 -10.64
C TRP A 157 -7.14 2.57 -10.65
N ARG A 158 -8.41 2.84 -11.00
CA ARG A 158 -8.95 4.21 -10.95
C ARG A 158 -8.97 4.79 -9.55
N ARG A 159 -9.30 4.01 -8.53
CA ARG A 159 -9.29 4.45 -7.12
C ARG A 159 -7.87 4.70 -6.63
N ILE A 160 -6.96 3.77 -6.87
CA ILE A 160 -5.54 3.90 -6.49
C ILE A 160 -4.90 5.14 -7.13
N ARG A 161 -5.20 5.44 -8.40
CA ARG A 161 -4.74 6.69 -9.04
C ARG A 161 -5.23 7.95 -8.33
N ARG A 162 -6.39 7.92 -7.68
CA ARG A 162 -6.85 9.05 -6.85
C ARG A 162 -6.07 9.10 -5.55
N SER A 163 -5.97 7.97 -4.85
CA SER A 163 -5.20 7.86 -3.61
C SER A 163 -3.77 8.35 -3.78
N LEU A 164 -3.09 7.96 -4.86
CA LEU A 164 -1.68 8.25 -5.10
C LEU A 164 -1.42 9.65 -5.69
N ARG A 165 -2.44 10.40 -6.10
CA ARG A 165 -2.29 11.64 -6.89
C ARG A 165 -1.41 12.71 -6.20
N HIS A 166 -1.45 12.77 -4.88
CA HIS A 166 -0.78 13.80 -4.08
C HIS A 166 0.51 13.30 -3.43
N PHE A 167 0.92 12.06 -3.69
CA PHE A 167 2.19 11.53 -3.23
C PHE A 167 3.29 11.88 -4.23
N ASP A 168 4.45 12.30 -3.74
CA ASP A 168 5.66 12.40 -4.55
C ASP A 168 6.34 11.02 -4.63
N ILE A 169 6.04 10.26 -5.69
CA ILE A 169 6.50 8.88 -5.83
C ILE A 169 7.68 8.81 -6.79
N SER A 170 8.89 8.69 -6.24
CA SER A 170 10.06 8.53 -7.10
C SER A 170 10.13 7.13 -7.74
N MET A 171 10.38 7.11 -9.05
CA MET A 171 10.67 5.89 -9.81
C MET A 171 11.89 5.15 -9.25
N LYS A 172 11.73 3.84 -8.97
CA LYS A 172 12.84 2.99 -8.49
C LYS A 172 13.34 2.08 -9.61
N LYS A 173 14.65 2.01 -9.83
CA LYS A 173 15.29 1.11 -10.85
C LYS A 173 14.79 -0.34 -10.77
N ARG A 174 14.54 -0.83 -9.56
CA ARG A 174 14.00 -2.19 -9.33
C ARG A 174 12.62 -2.42 -9.94
N TYR A 175 11.75 -1.39 -9.99
CA TYR A 175 10.42 -1.52 -10.56
C TYR A 175 10.50 -1.85 -12.05
N VAL A 176 11.34 -1.11 -12.80
CA VAL A 176 11.58 -1.35 -14.23
C VAL A 176 12.22 -2.73 -14.45
N ARG A 177 13.25 -3.08 -13.67
CA ARG A 177 13.92 -4.39 -13.77
C ARG A 177 12.92 -5.54 -13.60
N ASN A 178 12.10 -5.49 -12.56
CA ASN A 178 11.16 -6.57 -12.25
C ASN A 178 9.95 -6.59 -13.20
N MET A 179 9.55 -5.44 -13.74
CA MET A 179 8.57 -5.37 -14.82
C MET A 179 9.04 -6.16 -16.05
N LEU A 180 10.32 -6.04 -16.44
CA LEU A 180 10.86 -6.75 -17.60
C LEU A 180 10.80 -8.28 -17.43
N LEU A 181 10.91 -8.79 -16.20
CA LEU A 181 10.74 -10.22 -15.89
C LEU A 181 9.31 -10.72 -16.14
N LEU A 182 8.32 -9.82 -16.16
CA LEU A 182 6.92 -10.15 -16.45
C LEU A 182 6.58 -10.05 -17.93
N LYS A 183 7.48 -9.55 -18.77
CA LYS A 183 7.21 -9.26 -20.18
C LYS A 183 6.80 -10.55 -20.92
N PRO A 184 5.63 -10.57 -21.59
CA PRO A 184 5.16 -11.76 -22.28
C PRO A 184 5.95 -12.00 -23.59
N SER A 185 5.95 -13.25 -24.07
CA SER A 185 6.44 -13.56 -25.42
C SER A 185 5.58 -12.88 -26.50
N LYS A 186 6.20 -12.54 -27.64
CA LYS A 186 5.79 -11.59 -28.71
C LYS A 186 4.31 -11.61 -29.20
N ARG A 187 3.49 -12.60 -28.82
CA ARG A 187 2.08 -12.76 -29.23
C ARG A 187 1.09 -11.87 -28.48
N CYS A 188 1.55 -10.88 -27.72
CA CYS A 188 0.68 -9.97 -26.97
C CYS A 188 0.78 -8.56 -27.56
N HIS A 189 -0.35 -7.86 -27.67
CA HIS A 189 -0.39 -6.43 -27.95
C HIS A 189 0.10 -5.66 -26.72
N VAL A 190 1.41 -5.64 -26.46
CA VAL A 190 1.99 -5.12 -25.21
C VAL A 190 1.76 -3.62 -25.01
N ASN A 191 1.62 -2.87 -26.10
CA ASN A 191 1.40 -1.42 -26.09
C ASN A 191 -0.08 -1.03 -25.93
N ASP A 192 -1.01 -1.91 -26.27
CA ASP A 192 -2.44 -1.70 -26.03
C ASP A 192 -2.74 -2.05 -24.56
N LEU A 193 -2.76 -1.07 -23.67
CA LEU A 193 -2.92 -1.33 -22.24
C LEU A 193 -4.33 -1.82 -21.82
N ASP A 194 -5.31 -1.77 -22.72
CA ASP A 194 -6.70 -2.12 -22.45
C ASP A 194 -6.99 -3.57 -22.83
N THR A 195 -6.45 -4.04 -23.95
CA THR A 195 -6.57 -5.44 -24.39
C THR A 195 -5.67 -6.36 -23.57
N ARG A 196 -6.19 -6.84 -22.43
CA ARG A 196 -5.44 -7.70 -21.50
C ARG A 196 -5.75 -9.18 -21.73
N CYS A 197 -4.71 -9.98 -21.91
CA CYS A 197 -4.78 -11.45 -21.93
C CYS A 197 -4.08 -12.06 -20.71
N LYS A 198 -4.24 -13.37 -20.51
CA LYS A 198 -3.68 -14.07 -19.33
C LYS A 198 -2.15 -13.96 -19.22
N ARG A 199 -1.46 -13.77 -20.34
CA ARG A 199 0.01 -13.70 -20.42
C ARG A 199 0.55 -12.29 -20.13
N CYS A 200 -0.13 -11.24 -20.60
CA CYS A 200 0.36 -9.86 -20.48
C CYS A 200 -0.25 -9.06 -19.33
N PHE A 201 -1.32 -9.55 -18.69
CA PHE A 201 -2.08 -8.81 -17.68
C PHE A 201 -1.20 -8.18 -16.60
N ARG A 202 -0.33 -8.98 -15.97
CA ARG A 202 0.53 -8.53 -14.85
C ARG A 202 1.59 -7.54 -15.29
N TYR A 203 2.24 -7.81 -16.43
CA TYR A 203 3.17 -6.87 -17.07
C TYR A 203 2.50 -5.51 -17.29
N LYS A 204 1.28 -5.51 -17.84
CA LYS A 204 0.53 -4.28 -18.09
C LYS A 204 0.10 -3.55 -16.81
N GLN A 205 -0.18 -4.26 -15.72
CA GLN A 205 -0.50 -3.59 -14.44
C GLN A 205 0.74 -2.90 -13.86
N VAL A 206 1.89 -3.56 -13.90
CA VAL A 206 3.17 -2.96 -13.46
C VAL A 206 3.57 -1.81 -14.38
N LEU A 207 3.40 -1.94 -15.69
CA LEU A 207 3.65 -0.88 -16.66
C LEU A 207 2.75 0.33 -16.42
N LYS A 208 1.42 0.13 -16.24
CA LYS A 208 0.49 1.21 -15.88
C LYS A 208 0.91 1.97 -14.61
N PHE A 209 1.46 1.26 -13.64
CA PHE A 209 1.97 1.87 -12.42
C PHE A 209 3.25 2.67 -12.65
N ILE A 210 4.19 2.11 -13.41
CA ILE A 210 5.43 2.79 -13.78
C ILE A 210 5.15 4.03 -14.63
N ASP A 211 4.20 3.97 -15.57
CA ASP A 211 3.84 5.13 -16.40
C ASP A 211 3.10 6.22 -15.61
N PHE A 212 2.61 5.90 -14.40
CA PHE A 212 1.86 6.85 -13.56
C PHE A 212 2.74 7.61 -12.58
N ILE A 213 3.81 6.98 -12.07
CA ILE A 213 4.74 7.56 -11.08
C ILE A 213 5.92 8.23 -11.77
#